data_AF-A0A958FV55-F1
#
_entry.id   AF-A0A958FV55-F1
#
_cell.length_a   1.000
_cell.length_b   1.000
_cell.length_c   1.000
_cell.angle_alpha   90.00
_cell.angle_beta   90.00
_cell.angle_gamma   90.00
#
_symmetry.space_group_name_H-M   'P 1'
#
loop_
_entity.id
_entity.type
_entity.pdbx_description
1 polymer ?
#
loop_
_entity_poly.entity_id
_entity_poly.type
_entity_poly.pdbx_seq_one_letter_code
_entity_poly.pdbx_strand_id
1 'polypeptide(L)'
;MQIRQISLFFLTIFLTTCATRKPATVEIPSDIPQISREFRAVWVATVANIDWPSEPGLTPEIQQQEAIAILDSVKSLNMNAVIFQVRPQCDALYLSTLEPWSYYLTGNQGVPPVPFYDPLEFWVREAHKRGLELHAWFNPYRAHHPSGGAISEHSIVKKMSGLAKDLQNGYWWLDPSVAETQQHSLDVIMDVVRRYDIDGVHMDDYFYPYNNGEFPDDDSWENYLAS
;
A
#
# COMPACT_ATOMS: atom_id res chain seq x y z
N MET A 1 -60.01 3.62 -80.22
CA MET A 1 -59.86 4.92 -79.53
C MET A 1 -58.87 4.69 -78.39
N GLN A 2 -57.58 4.86 -78.68
CA GLN A 2 -56.70 5.93 -78.14
C GLN A 2 -56.54 5.89 -76.61
N ILE A 3 -55.37 6.03 -75.96
CA ILE A 3 -53.94 6.15 -76.29
C ILE A 3 -53.22 5.84 -74.95
N ARG A 4 -52.00 5.31 -75.05
CA ARG A 4 -51.01 5.05 -73.99
C ARG A 4 -50.90 6.13 -72.90
N GLN A 5 -50.66 5.71 -71.65
CA GLN A 5 -49.78 6.45 -70.74
C GLN A 5 -48.76 5.52 -70.08
N ILE A 6 -47.51 5.97 -70.15
CA ILE A 6 -46.28 5.36 -69.69
C ILE A 6 -46.06 5.85 -68.25
N SER A 7 -45.90 4.94 -67.30
CA SER A 7 -45.47 5.30 -65.93
C SER A 7 -44.00 4.91 -65.73
N LEU A 8 -43.16 5.94 -65.66
CA LEU A 8 -41.74 5.89 -65.29
C LEU A 8 -41.57 5.31 -63.89
N PHE A 9 -40.73 4.28 -63.75
CA PHE A 9 -40.19 3.84 -62.46
C PHE A 9 -39.10 4.84 -62.01
N PHE A 10 -39.34 5.56 -60.91
CA PHE A 10 -38.29 6.35 -60.24
C PHE A 10 -37.44 5.41 -59.37
N LEU A 11 -36.17 5.23 -59.75
CA LEU A 11 -35.16 4.56 -58.95
C LEU A 11 -34.56 5.58 -57.97
N THR A 12 -34.99 5.56 -56.70
CA THR A 12 -34.40 6.34 -55.62
C THR A 12 -33.08 5.70 -55.19
N ILE A 13 -31.96 6.30 -55.60
CA ILE A 13 -30.62 5.97 -55.11
C ILE A 13 -30.48 6.54 -53.69
N PHE A 14 -30.47 5.68 -52.68
CA PHE A 14 -30.05 6.04 -51.33
C PHE A 14 -28.53 6.21 -51.31
N LEU A 15 -28.05 7.45 -51.41
CA LEU A 15 -26.68 7.80 -51.08
C LEU A 15 -26.53 7.77 -49.55
N THR A 16 -26.18 6.61 -49.00
CA THR A 16 -25.70 6.50 -47.62
C THR A 16 -24.33 7.17 -47.54
N THR A 17 -24.30 8.42 -47.09
CA THR A 17 -23.08 9.11 -46.71
C THR A 17 -22.48 8.41 -45.49
N CYS A 18 -21.43 7.62 -45.70
CA CYS A 18 -20.50 7.24 -44.64
C CYS A 18 -19.80 8.50 -44.13
N ALA A 19 -20.39 9.19 -43.16
CA ALA A 19 -19.69 10.20 -42.38
C ALA A 19 -18.68 9.48 -41.50
N THR A 20 -17.41 9.45 -41.92
CA THR A 20 -16.29 9.08 -41.07
C THR A 20 -16.24 10.07 -39.91
N ARG A 21 -16.67 9.64 -38.72
CA ARG A 21 -16.43 10.39 -37.49
C ARG A 21 -14.91 10.49 -37.32
N LYS A 22 -14.36 11.70 -37.42
CA LYS A 22 -13.00 11.97 -36.96
C LYS A 22 -12.90 11.43 -35.52
N PRO A 23 -11.89 10.60 -35.20
CA PRO A 23 -11.66 10.24 -33.81
C PRO A 23 -11.50 11.53 -33.02
N ALA A 24 -12.22 11.63 -31.90
CA ALA A 24 -12.06 12.76 -30.99
C ALA A 24 -10.59 12.79 -30.56
N THR A 25 -9.87 13.83 -30.95
CA THR A 25 -8.57 14.16 -30.36
C THR A 25 -8.84 14.47 -28.89
N VAL A 26 -8.48 13.54 -28.02
CA VAL A 26 -8.41 13.81 -26.59
C VAL A 26 -7.30 14.83 -26.41
N GLU A 27 -7.67 16.07 -26.09
CA GLU A 27 -6.70 17.07 -25.63
C GLU A 27 -6.17 16.58 -24.29
N ILE A 28 -4.96 16.04 -24.30
CA ILE A 28 -4.24 15.70 -23.08
C ILE A 28 -3.93 17.03 -22.37
N PRO A 29 -4.34 17.21 -21.10
CA PRO A 29 -4.05 18.44 -20.36
C PRO A 29 -2.56 18.77 -20.45
N SER A 30 -2.23 20.05 -20.75
CA SER A 30 -0.84 20.52 -20.93
C SER A 30 0.01 20.48 -19.67
N ASP A 31 -0.62 20.29 -18.51
CA ASP A 31 -0.02 20.46 -17.18
C ASP A 31 0.27 19.12 -16.49
N ILE A 32 0.51 18.05 -17.25
CA ILE A 32 0.97 16.78 -16.68
C ILE A 32 2.44 16.95 -16.26
N PRO A 33 2.80 16.68 -15.00
CA PRO A 33 4.18 16.71 -14.56
C PRO A 33 5.05 15.82 -15.45
N GLN A 34 6.16 16.38 -15.93
CA GLN A 34 7.09 15.62 -16.75
C GLN A 34 7.72 14.50 -15.91
N ILE A 35 7.61 13.26 -16.39
CA ILE A 35 8.31 12.12 -15.80
C ILE A 35 9.82 12.36 -15.97
N SER A 36 10.51 12.64 -14.88
CA SER A 36 11.94 12.99 -14.88
C SER A 36 12.83 11.80 -15.28
N ARG A 37 12.39 10.58 -14.93
CA ARG A 37 13.02 9.30 -15.25
C ARG A 37 12.02 8.16 -15.05
N GLU A 38 12.27 7.02 -15.68
CA GLU A 38 11.54 5.77 -15.40
C GLU A 38 11.65 5.38 -13.93
N PHE A 39 10.55 5.02 -13.28
CA PHE A 39 10.53 4.51 -11.91
C PHE A 39 10.91 3.01 -11.90
N ARG A 40 11.96 2.66 -11.16
CA ARG A 40 12.51 1.30 -11.10
C ARG A 40 12.77 0.96 -9.64
N ALA A 41 11.80 0.31 -9.02
CA ALA A 41 11.82 0.02 -7.61
C ALA A 41 11.85 -1.47 -7.32
N VAL A 42 12.27 -1.80 -6.10
CA VAL A 42 12.03 -3.10 -5.49
C VAL A 42 11.21 -2.91 -4.22
N TRP A 43 10.33 -3.87 -3.92
CA TRP A 43 9.73 -3.97 -2.59
C TRP A 43 10.69 -4.71 -1.66
N VAL A 44 10.74 -4.28 -0.40
CA VAL A 44 11.42 -4.95 0.69
C VAL A 44 10.39 -5.19 1.78
N ALA A 45 9.85 -6.40 1.83
CA ALA A 45 8.83 -6.83 2.76
C ALA A 45 9.44 -7.23 4.11
N THR A 46 8.80 -6.78 5.19
CA THR A 46 9.22 -7.04 6.57
C THR A 46 8.27 -7.99 7.28
N VAL A 47 7.01 -8.08 6.80
CA VAL A 47 6.06 -9.10 7.22
C VAL A 47 6.65 -10.49 7.03
N ALA A 48 6.54 -11.33 8.05
CA ALA A 48 7.09 -12.69 8.08
C ALA A 48 8.59 -12.78 7.76
N ASN A 49 9.34 -11.67 7.90
CA ASN A 49 10.77 -11.60 7.59
C ASN A 49 11.08 -12.07 6.15
N ILE A 50 10.22 -11.77 5.17
CA ILE A 50 10.36 -12.22 3.77
C ILE A 50 11.68 -11.72 3.16
N ASP A 51 11.95 -10.41 3.27
CA ASP A 51 13.16 -9.80 2.72
C ASP A 51 14.09 -9.26 3.81
N TRP A 52 13.53 -8.59 4.83
CA TRP A 52 14.34 -7.97 5.89
C TRP A 52 13.60 -7.74 7.22
N PRO A 53 14.27 -7.88 8.38
CA PRO A 53 15.54 -8.59 8.54
C PRO A 53 15.33 -10.09 8.25
N SER A 54 16.41 -10.83 7.98
CA SER A 54 16.31 -12.24 7.55
C SER A 54 15.63 -13.16 8.59
N GLU A 55 15.70 -12.78 9.86
CA GLU A 55 14.95 -13.39 10.96
C GLU A 55 14.76 -12.37 12.10
N PRO A 56 13.77 -12.57 12.99
CA PRO A 56 13.62 -11.70 14.16
C PRO A 56 14.72 -11.96 15.20
N GLY A 57 15.09 -10.93 15.96
CA GLY A 57 16.05 -11.06 17.07
C GLY A 57 17.52 -10.95 16.67
N LEU A 58 17.82 -10.67 15.39
CA LEU A 58 19.16 -10.29 14.95
C LEU A 58 19.65 -9.05 15.69
N THR A 59 20.96 -8.97 15.92
CA THR A 59 21.54 -7.76 16.50
C THR A 59 21.37 -6.58 15.54
N PRO A 60 21.23 -5.34 16.05
CA PRO A 60 21.16 -4.14 15.22
C PRO A 60 22.27 -4.04 14.18
N GLU A 61 23.48 -4.50 14.49
CA GLU A 61 24.60 -4.50 13.56
C GLU A 61 24.34 -5.42 12.36
N ILE A 62 23.79 -6.61 12.59
CA ILE A 62 23.45 -7.56 11.52
C ILE A 62 22.27 -7.01 10.70
N GLN A 63 21.24 -6.49 11.35
CA GLN A 63 20.09 -5.87 10.67
C GLN A 63 20.56 -4.74 9.71
N GLN A 64 21.47 -3.88 10.19
CA GLN A 64 22.05 -2.81 9.37
C GLN A 64 22.92 -3.33 8.22
N GLN A 65 23.70 -4.39 8.43
CA GLN A 65 24.51 -5.02 7.38
C GLN A 65 23.64 -5.62 6.28
N GLU A 66 22.54 -6.29 6.63
CA GLU A 66 21.58 -6.85 5.67
C GLU A 66 20.90 -5.73 4.87
N ALA A 67 20.46 -4.66 5.53
CA ALA A 67 19.86 -3.50 4.87
C ALA A 67 20.83 -2.87 3.86
N ILE A 68 22.11 -2.71 4.25
CA ILE A 68 23.17 -2.22 3.35
C ILE A 68 23.34 -3.15 2.14
N ALA A 69 23.40 -4.47 2.36
CA ALA A 69 23.58 -5.44 1.28
C ALA A 69 22.41 -5.43 0.29
N ILE A 70 21.18 -5.26 0.78
CA ILE A 70 19.99 -5.08 -0.07
C ILE A 70 20.14 -3.80 -0.89
N LEU A 71 20.45 -2.66 -0.27
CA LEU A 71 20.57 -1.38 -0.96
C LEU A 71 21.71 -1.35 -1.99
N ASP A 72 22.84 -2.00 -1.70
CA ASP A 72 23.94 -2.17 -2.65
C ASP A 72 23.51 -3.02 -3.86
N SER A 73 22.73 -4.08 -3.62
CA SER A 73 22.18 -4.93 -4.68
C SER A 73 21.20 -4.15 -5.57
N VAL A 74 20.26 -3.41 -4.96
CA VAL A 74 19.31 -2.53 -5.66
C VAL A 74 20.05 -1.54 -6.55
N LYS A 75 21.09 -0.90 -6.01
CA LYS A 75 21.92 0.03 -6.78
C LYS A 75 22.62 -0.66 -7.95
N SER A 76 23.20 -1.84 -7.73
CA SER A 76 23.92 -2.60 -8.76
C SER A 76 23.01 -3.04 -9.93
N LEU A 77 21.71 -3.25 -9.65
CA LEU A 77 20.68 -3.57 -10.63
C LEU A 77 20.17 -2.33 -11.40
N ASN A 78 20.80 -1.16 -11.20
CA ASN A 78 20.38 0.13 -11.74
C ASN A 78 18.97 0.54 -11.34
N MET A 79 18.44 0.00 -10.23
CA MET A 79 17.19 0.50 -9.66
C MET A 79 17.40 1.90 -9.06
N ASN A 80 16.31 2.57 -8.78
CA ASN A 80 16.35 3.95 -8.35
C ASN A 80 15.44 4.33 -7.18
N ALA A 81 14.69 3.36 -6.68
CA ALA A 81 13.89 3.48 -5.47
C ALA A 81 13.82 2.14 -4.73
N VAL A 82 13.54 2.20 -3.43
CA VAL A 82 13.15 1.06 -2.60
C VAL A 82 11.82 1.37 -1.94
N ILE A 83 10.89 0.42 -1.97
CA ILE A 83 9.62 0.48 -1.28
C ILE A 83 9.74 -0.39 -0.03
N PHE A 84 9.97 0.23 1.12
CA PHE A 84 10.32 -0.46 2.36
C PHE A 84 9.10 -0.57 3.29
N GLN A 85 8.73 -1.81 3.68
CA GLN A 85 7.58 -2.03 4.54
C GLN A 85 7.84 -1.60 5.99
N VAL A 86 7.34 -0.42 6.37
CA VAL A 86 7.54 0.14 7.71
C VAL A 86 6.44 -0.23 8.69
N ARG A 87 5.27 -0.64 8.17
CA ARG A 87 4.09 -1.03 8.94
C ARG A 87 3.44 -2.31 8.38
N PRO A 88 3.91 -3.50 8.78
CA PRO A 88 3.40 -4.76 8.24
C PRO A 88 2.09 -5.24 8.89
N GLN A 89 1.86 -4.97 10.19
CA GLN A 89 0.66 -5.43 10.90
C GLN A 89 0.24 -4.51 12.07
N CYS A 90 -0.02 -3.22 11.78
CA CYS A 90 -0.29 -2.18 12.80
C CYS A 90 0.79 -2.14 13.90
N ASP A 91 2.04 -2.32 13.48
CA ASP A 91 3.25 -2.25 14.27
C ASP A 91 4.34 -1.52 13.45
N ALA A 92 5.34 -0.97 14.12
CA ALA A 92 6.28 -0.02 13.52
C ALA A 92 7.71 -0.56 13.48
N LEU A 93 8.36 -0.45 12.32
CA LEU A 93 9.81 -0.63 12.17
C LEU A 93 10.57 0.70 12.33
N TYR A 94 10.08 1.54 13.23
CA TYR A 94 10.59 2.88 13.52
C TYR A 94 10.11 3.30 14.91
N LEU A 95 10.74 4.33 15.49
CA LEU A 95 10.28 4.84 16.78
C LEU A 95 8.90 5.50 16.62
N SER A 96 7.87 4.88 17.19
CA SER A 96 6.48 5.34 17.13
C SER A 96 5.90 5.50 18.54
N THR A 97 5.07 6.52 18.71
CA THR A 97 4.22 6.70 19.90
C THR A 97 2.79 6.21 19.69
N LEU A 98 2.41 5.93 18.43
CA LEU A 98 1.06 5.49 18.03
C LEU A 98 0.94 3.97 17.98
N GLU A 99 2.01 3.29 17.56
CA GLU A 99 2.02 1.84 17.33
C GLU A 99 3.20 1.16 18.02
N PRO A 100 3.05 -0.11 18.43
CA PRO A 100 4.14 -0.83 19.07
C PRO A 100 5.27 -1.13 18.08
N TRP A 101 6.48 -1.34 18.59
CA TRP A 101 7.58 -1.90 17.80
C TRP A 101 7.19 -3.24 17.16
N SER A 102 7.62 -3.43 15.92
CA SER A 102 7.28 -4.63 15.17
C SER A 102 7.88 -5.89 15.76
N TYR A 103 7.07 -6.96 15.79
CA TYR A 103 7.53 -8.31 16.14
C TYR A 103 8.71 -8.75 15.26
N TYR A 104 8.70 -8.37 13.99
CA TYR A 104 9.67 -8.84 12.99
C TYR A 104 11.09 -8.31 13.20
N LEU A 105 11.29 -7.35 14.11
CA LEU A 105 12.62 -6.87 14.50
C LEU A 105 13.26 -7.74 15.58
N THR A 106 12.51 -8.05 16.64
CA THR A 106 13.08 -8.60 17.90
C THR A 106 12.49 -9.95 18.32
N GLY A 107 11.44 -10.40 17.63
CA GLY A 107 10.64 -11.55 18.04
C GLY A 107 9.72 -11.25 19.22
N ASN A 108 9.62 -9.99 19.65
CA ASN A 108 8.75 -9.54 20.74
C ASN A 108 8.12 -8.19 20.38
N GLN A 109 6.81 -8.19 20.12
CA GLN A 109 6.09 -6.95 19.78
C GLN A 109 6.18 -5.93 20.92
N GLY A 110 6.39 -4.67 20.57
CA GLY A 110 6.56 -3.56 21.52
C GLY A 110 7.98 -3.40 22.06
N VAL A 111 8.91 -4.29 21.71
CA VAL A 111 10.32 -4.21 22.15
C VAL A 111 11.20 -3.60 21.05
N PRO A 112 11.92 -2.50 21.30
CA PRO A 112 12.85 -1.91 20.34
C PRO A 112 14.11 -2.79 20.16
N PRO A 113 14.85 -2.64 19.04
CA PRO A 113 16.18 -3.21 18.90
C PRO A 113 17.16 -2.70 19.99
N VAL A 114 18.09 -3.55 20.40
CA VAL A 114 19.13 -3.21 21.41
C VAL A 114 20.51 -3.70 20.93
N PRO A 115 21.56 -2.85 20.85
CA PRO A 115 21.56 -1.40 21.10
C PRO A 115 20.53 -0.62 20.26
N PHE A 116 20.01 0.48 20.83
CA PHE A 116 18.96 1.24 20.15
C PHE A 116 19.46 1.82 18.82
N TYR A 117 18.65 1.65 17.79
CA TYR A 117 18.68 2.43 16.57
C TYR A 117 17.26 2.55 16.01
N ASP A 118 16.99 3.58 15.23
CA ASP A 118 15.75 3.70 14.47
C ASP A 118 15.94 3.09 13.08
N PRO A 119 15.27 1.98 12.74
CA PRO A 119 15.48 1.32 11.46
C PRO A 119 15.05 2.16 10.26
N LEU A 120 13.93 2.86 10.32
CA LEU A 120 13.49 3.68 9.20
C LEU A 120 14.44 4.85 8.94
N GLU A 121 14.92 5.52 9.99
CA GLU A 121 15.94 6.57 9.84
C GLU A 121 17.22 6.02 9.19
N PHE A 122 17.65 4.82 9.60
CA PHE A 122 18.80 4.15 9.00
C PHE A 122 18.59 3.84 7.51
N TRP A 123 17.44 3.25 7.17
CA TRP A 123 17.09 2.88 5.79
C TRP A 123 17.03 4.10 4.87
N VAL A 124 16.39 5.20 5.30
CA VAL A 124 16.34 6.46 4.54
C VAL A 124 17.75 6.97 4.26
N ARG A 125 18.55 7.12 5.31
CA ARG A 125 19.92 7.66 5.21
C ARG A 125 20.81 6.80 4.29
N GLU A 126 20.74 5.47 4.40
CA GLU A 126 21.56 4.59 3.58
C GLU A 126 21.07 4.48 2.12
N ALA A 127 19.77 4.58 1.87
CA ALA A 127 19.22 4.66 0.52
C ALA A 127 19.66 5.94 -0.19
N HIS A 128 19.53 7.08 0.48
CA HIS A 128 19.91 8.39 -0.05
C HIS A 128 21.40 8.49 -0.38
N LYS A 129 22.29 7.90 0.44
CA LYS A 129 23.73 7.80 0.14
C LYS A 129 24.04 7.12 -1.20
N ARG A 130 23.13 6.26 -1.68
CA ARG A 130 23.25 5.53 -2.95
C ARG A 130 22.48 6.21 -4.08
N GLY A 131 21.83 7.34 -3.81
CA GLY A 131 20.94 8.03 -4.75
C GLY A 131 19.69 7.21 -5.08
N LEU A 132 19.21 6.43 -4.11
CA LEU A 132 17.93 5.72 -4.18
C LEU A 132 16.89 6.53 -3.43
N GLU A 133 15.70 6.67 -4.00
CA GLU A 133 14.53 7.12 -3.24
C GLU A 133 14.10 6.03 -2.26
N LEU A 134 13.56 6.42 -1.10
CA LEU A 134 12.91 5.51 -0.18
C LEU A 134 11.43 5.86 -0.01
N HIS A 135 10.57 4.93 -0.43
CA HIS A 135 9.13 5.02 -0.27
C HIS A 135 8.72 4.16 0.93
N ALA A 136 8.09 4.75 1.93
CA ALA A 136 7.61 4.02 3.11
C ALA A 136 6.29 3.30 2.79
N TRP A 137 6.28 1.98 2.97
CA TRP A 137 5.13 1.13 2.69
C TRP A 137 4.38 0.74 3.96
N PHE A 138 3.08 0.98 3.92
CA PHE A 138 2.15 0.70 5.01
C PHE A 138 1.08 -0.30 4.55
N ASN A 139 0.86 -1.34 5.34
CA ASN A 139 -0.42 -2.04 5.31
C ASN A 139 -1.40 -1.25 6.19
N PRO A 140 -2.54 -0.77 5.67
CA PRO A 140 -3.41 0.17 6.39
C PRO A 140 -4.25 -0.48 7.49
N TYR A 141 -4.68 -1.74 7.32
CA TYR A 141 -5.74 -2.30 8.16
C TYR A 141 -5.40 -3.66 8.77
N ARG A 142 -4.36 -4.37 8.31
CA ARG A 142 -3.91 -5.60 8.96
C ARG A 142 -3.46 -5.29 10.38
N ALA A 143 -4.19 -5.80 11.37
CA ALA A 143 -3.89 -5.63 12.78
C ALA A 143 -3.05 -6.78 13.36
N HIS A 144 -3.09 -7.95 12.72
CA HIS A 144 -2.27 -9.10 13.08
C HIS A 144 -2.07 -10.05 11.90
N HIS A 145 -0.87 -10.62 11.81
CA HIS A 145 -0.49 -11.67 10.89
C HIS A 145 -0.13 -12.94 11.69
N PRO A 146 -0.47 -14.17 11.23
CA PRO A 146 -0.16 -15.41 11.95
C PRO A 146 1.32 -15.65 12.29
N SER A 147 2.23 -15.05 11.52
CA SER A 147 3.68 -15.09 11.79
C SER A 147 4.17 -14.00 12.77
N GLY A 148 3.28 -13.14 13.25
CA GLY A 148 3.57 -12.01 14.13
C GLY A 148 3.67 -12.36 15.62
N GLY A 149 3.85 -13.63 15.96
CA GLY A 149 3.85 -14.12 17.34
C GLY A 149 2.47 -14.06 18.00
N ALA A 150 2.44 -14.09 19.34
CA ALA A 150 1.21 -13.95 20.10
C ALA A 150 0.74 -12.49 20.17
N ILE A 151 -0.58 -12.26 20.22
CA ILE A 151 -1.16 -10.93 20.41
C ILE A 151 -0.78 -10.37 21.79
N SER A 152 0.22 -9.48 21.80
CA SER A 152 0.74 -8.85 23.01
C SER A 152 -0.23 -7.81 23.59
N GLU A 153 -0.04 -7.40 24.84
CA GLU A 153 -0.78 -6.27 25.46
C GLU A 153 -0.55 -4.94 24.74
N HIS A 154 0.53 -4.82 23.95
CA HIS A 154 0.83 -3.61 23.18
C HIS A 154 0.13 -3.59 21.81
N SER A 155 -0.44 -4.72 21.37
CA SER A 155 -1.05 -4.90 20.06
C SER A 155 -2.23 -3.95 19.83
N ILE A 156 -2.33 -3.44 18.61
CA ILE A 156 -3.49 -2.66 18.15
C ILE A 156 -4.78 -3.47 18.20
N VAL A 157 -4.72 -4.80 18.05
CA VAL A 157 -5.89 -5.68 18.26
C VAL A 157 -6.51 -5.49 19.65
N LYS A 158 -5.69 -5.34 20.70
CA LYS A 158 -6.19 -5.14 22.07
C LYS A 158 -6.57 -3.68 22.34
N LYS A 159 -5.77 -2.74 21.84
CA LYS A 159 -6.00 -1.30 22.05
C LYS A 159 -7.25 -0.78 21.33
N MET A 160 -7.57 -1.35 20.17
CA MET A 160 -8.73 -0.99 19.35
C MET A 160 -9.65 -2.20 19.18
N SER A 161 -9.92 -2.94 20.26
CA SER A 161 -10.66 -4.21 20.22
C SER A 161 -12.08 -4.12 19.69
N GLY A 162 -12.74 -2.95 19.79
CA GLY A 162 -14.04 -2.71 19.15
C GLY A 162 -13.98 -2.58 17.63
N LEU A 163 -12.79 -2.34 17.08
CA LEU A 163 -12.56 -2.12 15.64
C LEU A 163 -11.81 -3.28 14.99
N ALA A 164 -11.11 -4.10 15.79
CA ALA A 164 -10.36 -5.26 15.32
C ALA A 164 -11.26 -6.47 15.12
N LYS A 165 -11.33 -6.97 13.88
CA LYS A 165 -12.11 -8.11 13.43
C LYS A 165 -11.23 -9.36 13.31
N ASP A 166 -11.62 -10.44 13.99
CA ASP A 166 -11.01 -11.76 13.84
C ASP A 166 -11.48 -12.40 12.53
N LEU A 167 -10.54 -12.75 11.65
CA LEU A 167 -10.84 -13.40 10.37
C LEU A 167 -10.92 -14.93 10.47
N GLN A 168 -10.84 -15.50 11.68
CA GLN A 168 -10.94 -16.94 11.99
C GLN A 168 -9.89 -17.81 11.28
N ASN A 169 -8.78 -17.21 10.87
CA ASN A 169 -7.65 -17.87 10.21
C ASN A 169 -6.30 -17.39 10.76
N GLY A 170 -6.32 -16.78 11.96
CA GLY A 170 -5.15 -16.20 12.62
C GLY A 170 -4.82 -14.77 12.21
N TYR A 171 -5.50 -14.21 11.19
CA TYR A 171 -5.39 -12.79 10.87
C TYR A 171 -6.40 -11.97 11.67
N TRP A 172 -6.00 -10.74 11.99
CA TRP A 172 -6.90 -9.71 12.49
C TRP A 172 -6.82 -8.48 11.59
N TRP A 173 -7.96 -7.80 11.45
CA TRP A 173 -8.11 -6.65 10.57
C TRP A 173 -8.85 -5.53 11.29
N LEU A 174 -8.39 -4.29 11.19
CA LEU A 174 -9.21 -3.15 11.57
C LEU A 174 -10.32 -2.95 10.54
N ASP A 175 -11.51 -2.66 11.01
CA ASP A 175 -12.68 -2.38 10.17
C ASP A 175 -12.46 -1.11 9.31
N PRO A 176 -12.28 -1.22 7.98
CA PRO A 176 -11.96 -0.09 7.12
C PRO A 176 -13.12 0.90 6.98
N SER A 177 -14.36 0.48 7.28
CA SER A 177 -15.56 1.32 7.14
C SER A 177 -15.68 2.37 8.24
N VAL A 178 -14.99 2.18 9.37
CA VAL A 178 -15.09 3.05 10.54
C VAL A 178 -14.13 4.22 10.43
N ALA A 179 -14.65 5.45 10.63
CA ALA A 179 -13.86 6.68 10.54
C ALA A 179 -12.67 6.71 11.52
N GLU A 180 -12.82 6.12 12.71
CA GLU A 180 -11.73 6.00 13.69
C GLU A 180 -10.57 5.13 13.18
N THR A 181 -10.86 4.02 12.50
CA THR A 181 -9.83 3.19 11.83
C THR A 181 -9.10 3.99 10.77
N GLN A 182 -9.84 4.72 9.92
CA GLN A 182 -9.26 5.53 8.85
C GLN A 182 -8.37 6.64 9.41
N GLN A 183 -8.82 7.30 10.48
CA GLN A 183 -8.08 8.36 11.14
C GLN A 183 -6.79 7.84 11.81
N HIS A 184 -6.85 6.69 12.51
CA HIS A 184 -5.65 6.08 13.08
C HIS A 184 -4.60 5.78 12.01
N SER A 185 -4.99 5.13 10.91
CA SER A 185 -4.06 4.83 9.82
C SER A 185 -3.50 6.09 9.16
N LEU A 186 -4.32 7.13 8.99
CA LEU A 186 -3.85 8.44 8.51
C LEU A 186 -2.85 9.08 9.47
N ASP A 187 -3.12 9.07 10.77
CA ASP A 187 -2.24 9.66 11.78
C ASP A 187 -0.88 8.95 11.82
N VAL A 188 -0.87 7.62 11.69
CA VAL A 188 0.35 6.82 11.60
C VAL A 188 1.18 7.16 10.36
N ILE A 189 0.53 7.27 9.19
CA ILE A 189 1.21 7.69 7.95
C ILE A 189 1.75 9.11 8.09
N MET A 190 0.95 10.03 8.61
CA MET A 190 1.33 11.43 8.74
C MET A 190 2.42 11.67 9.79
N ASP A 191 2.50 10.84 10.83
CA ASP A 191 3.63 10.84 11.77
C ASP A 191 4.94 10.53 11.05
N VAL A 192 4.96 9.53 10.16
CA VAL A 192 6.15 9.21 9.36
C VAL A 192 6.49 10.35 8.39
N VAL A 193 5.51 10.85 7.63
CA VAL A 193 5.70 11.95 6.66
C VAL A 193 6.30 13.19 7.32
N ARG A 194 5.95 13.48 8.57
CA ARG A 194 6.42 14.68 9.29
C ARG A 194 7.82 14.51 9.87
N ARG A 195 8.29 13.29 10.12
CA ARG A 195 9.51 13.03 10.91
C ARG A 195 10.66 12.43 10.12
N TYR A 196 10.38 11.72 9.04
CA TYR A 196 11.40 11.05 8.23
C TYR A 196 11.47 11.65 6.83
N ASP A 197 12.67 11.74 6.29
CA ASP A 197 12.94 12.25 4.94
C ASP A 197 12.62 11.19 3.86
N ILE A 198 11.37 10.73 3.85
CA ILE A 198 10.89 9.75 2.86
C ILE A 198 10.55 10.45 1.54
N ASP A 199 10.78 9.75 0.43
CA ASP A 199 10.51 10.27 -0.92
C ASP A 199 9.09 9.93 -1.40
N GLY A 200 8.41 9.01 -0.71
CA GLY A 200 7.05 8.60 -1.06
C GLY A 200 6.37 7.77 0.02
N VAL A 201 5.04 7.71 -0.05
CA VAL A 201 4.18 6.82 0.74
C VAL A 201 3.59 5.78 -0.20
N HIS A 202 3.62 4.52 0.21
CA HIS A 202 3.09 3.41 -0.56
C HIS A 202 2.09 2.60 0.27
N MET A 203 1.00 2.20 -0.37
CA MET A 203 0.06 1.21 0.14
C MET A 203 0.00 0.08 -0.87
N ASP A 204 0.02 -1.15 -0.37
CA ASP A 204 -0.13 -2.34 -1.20
C ASP A 204 -1.61 -2.61 -1.50
N ASP A 205 -1.95 -3.86 -1.76
CA ASP A 205 -3.24 -4.33 -2.24
C ASP A 205 -4.23 -4.72 -1.13
N TYR A 206 -3.85 -4.59 0.14
CA TYR A 206 -4.65 -5.06 1.28
C TYR A 206 -5.60 -3.98 1.83
N PHE A 207 -6.82 -3.92 1.28
CA PHE A 207 -7.92 -3.05 1.75
C PHE A 207 -8.89 -3.83 2.66
N TYR A 208 -10.07 -4.20 2.17
CA TYR A 208 -10.81 -5.32 2.73
C TYR A 208 -10.02 -6.62 2.49
N PRO A 209 -9.98 -7.56 3.45
CA PRO A 209 -9.17 -8.74 3.30
C PRO A 209 -9.68 -9.63 2.16
N TYR A 210 -8.77 -10.23 1.41
CA TYR A 210 -9.10 -11.29 0.47
C TYR A 210 -9.48 -12.55 1.25
N ASN A 211 -10.77 -12.70 1.56
CA ASN A 211 -11.32 -13.87 2.23
C ASN A 211 -12.27 -14.64 1.30
N ASN A 212 -12.47 -15.93 1.58
CA ASN A 212 -13.46 -16.77 0.91
C ASN A 212 -14.85 -16.64 1.54
N GLY A 213 -15.07 -15.64 2.39
CA GLY A 213 -16.29 -15.45 3.19
C GLY A 213 -16.61 -13.96 3.38
N GLU A 214 -17.67 -13.64 4.10
CA GLU A 214 -18.02 -12.24 4.39
C GLU A 214 -17.10 -11.67 5.47
N PHE A 215 -16.77 -10.38 5.36
CA PHE A 215 -16.04 -9.66 6.41
C PHE A 215 -17.02 -9.33 7.55
N PRO A 216 -16.65 -9.46 8.83
CA PRO A 216 -17.59 -9.32 9.95
C PRO A 216 -17.80 -7.84 10.34
N ASP A 217 -18.30 -7.03 9.40
CA ASP A 217 -18.61 -5.60 9.55
C ASP A 217 -20.13 -5.31 9.58
N ASP A 218 -20.96 -6.31 9.89
CA ASP A 218 -22.41 -6.13 10.02
C ASP A 218 -22.78 -4.95 10.93
N ASP A 219 -22.15 -4.83 12.09
CA ASP A 219 -22.41 -3.74 13.05
C ASP A 219 -22.14 -2.35 12.45
N SER A 220 -21.03 -2.17 11.75
CA SER A 220 -20.66 -0.88 11.15
C SER A 220 -21.50 -0.59 9.91
N TRP A 221 -21.88 -1.62 9.15
CA TRP A 221 -22.84 -1.51 8.05
C TRP A 221 -24.23 -1.09 8.52
N GLU A 222 -24.77 -1.70 9.58
CA GLU A 222 -26.06 -1.32 10.17
C GLU A 222 -26.04 0.13 10.68
N ASN A 223 -24.94 0.55 11.32
CA ASN A 223 -24.77 1.93 11.78
C ASN A 223 -24.74 2.93 10.61
N TYR A 224 -24.11 2.58 9.47
CA TYR A 224 -24.12 3.41 8.26
C TYR A 224 -25.52 3.56 7.68
N LEU A 225 -26.31 2.48 7.64
CA LEU A 225 -27.70 2.54 7.15
C LEU A 225 -28.62 3.38 8.04
N ALA A 226 -28.26 3.54 9.32
CA ALA A 226 -29.02 4.31 10.29
C ALA A 226 -28.67 5.81 10.33
N SER A 227 -27.60 6.24 9.67
CA SER A 227 -27.13 7.65 9.62
C SER A 227 -27.70 8.44 8.43
#